data_AF-X1BZT1-F1
#
_entry.id   AF-X1BZT1-F1
#
_cell.length_a   1.000
_cell.length_b   1.000
_cell.length_c   1.000
_cell.angle_alpha   90.00
_cell.angle_beta   90.00
_cell.angle_gamma   90.00
#
_symmetry.space_group_name_H-M   'P 1'
#
loop_
_entity.id
_entity.type
_entity.pdbx_description
1 polymer ?
#
loop_
_entity_poly.entity_id
_entity_poly.type
_entity_poly.pdbx_seq_one_letter_code
_entity_poly.pdbx_strand_id
1 'polypeptide(L)'
;MHFDEELPKLVIVEGIRLLQPKLIPNFDISVWIDCPQAIAIQRAKARDRKQGEDEQTVERWDTDWGPKDKEYFDMYRPDKIATFIYKGLLI
;
A
#
# COMPACT_ATOMS: atom_id res chain seq x y z
N MET A 1 -21.05 -9.73 -18.67
CA MET A 1 -21.42 -10.42 -17.42
C MET A 1 -22.70 -9.79 -16.93
N HIS A 2 -23.72 -10.59 -16.60
CA HIS A 2 -24.95 -10.11 -15.98
C HIS A 2 -24.87 -10.46 -14.50
N PHE A 3 -25.09 -9.48 -13.64
CA PHE A 3 -25.21 -9.67 -12.22
C PHE A 3 -26.68 -9.48 -11.88
N ASP A 4 -27.30 -10.47 -11.24
CA ASP A 4 -28.71 -10.42 -10.81
C ASP A 4 -28.93 -9.47 -9.61
N GLU A 5 -27.84 -8.92 -9.06
CA GLU A 5 -27.84 -8.03 -7.91
C GLU A 5 -27.47 -6.59 -8.30
N GLU A 6 -28.04 -5.63 -7.58
CA GLU A 6 -27.64 -4.22 -7.68
C GLU A 6 -26.18 -4.08 -7.24
N LEU A 7 -25.33 -3.53 -8.11
CA LEU A 7 -23.94 -3.30 -7.77
C LEU A 7 -23.82 -2.21 -6.68
N PRO A 8 -22.80 -2.30 -5.80
CA PRO A 8 -22.58 -1.30 -4.78
C PRO A 8 -22.31 0.08 -5.42
N LYS A 9 -22.87 1.13 -4.82
CA LYS A 9 -22.68 2.52 -5.27
C LYS A 9 -21.24 3.04 -5.10
N LEU A 10 -20.47 2.40 -4.22
CA LEU A 10 -19.08 2.73 -3.93
C LEU A 10 -18.30 1.45 -3.64
N VAL A 11 -17.13 1.31 -4.27
CA VAL A 11 -16.19 0.24 -3.99
C VAL A 11 -14.87 0.87 -3.57
N ILE A 12 -14.36 0.49 -2.41
CA ILE A 12 -13.03 0.88 -1.93
C ILE A 12 -12.12 -0.32 -2.12
N VAL A 13 -11.05 -0.14 -2.89
CA VAL A 13 -10.00 -1.13 -3.07
C VAL A 13 -8.77 -0.63 -2.32
N GLU A 14 -8.30 -1.41 -1.35
CA GLU A 14 -7.08 -1.14 -0.60
C GLU A 14 -6.07 -2.24 -0.86
N GLY A 15 -4.79 -1.88 -0.83
CA GLY A 15 -3.70 -2.83 -0.99
C GLY A 15 -2.42 -2.18 -1.47
N ILE A 16 -1.35 -2.98 -1.50
CA ILE A 16 -0.06 -2.56 -2.02
C ILE A 16 -0.04 -2.63 -3.56
N ARG A 17 0.69 -1.72 -4.19
CA ARG A 17 0.98 -1.72 -5.64
C ARG A 17 -0.21 -1.52 -6.59
N LEU A 18 -1.31 -0.97 -6.08
CA LEU A 18 -2.49 -0.64 -6.90
C LEU A 18 -2.26 0.59 -7.80
N LEU A 19 -1.46 1.55 -7.35
CA LEU A 19 -1.23 2.80 -8.08
C LEU A 19 -0.07 2.64 -9.06
N GLN A 20 -0.39 2.15 -10.25
CA GLN A 20 0.52 2.02 -11.38
C GLN A 20 -0.23 2.28 -12.69
N PRO A 21 0.46 2.70 -13.77
CA PRO A 21 -0.19 3.17 -15.01
C PRO A 21 -1.21 2.19 -15.61
N LYS A 22 -0.99 0.88 -15.45
CA LYS A 22 -1.90 -0.15 -15.97
C LYS A 22 -3.23 -0.24 -15.18
N LEU A 23 -3.21 0.09 -13.90
CA LEU A 23 -4.36 -0.10 -13.00
C LEU A 23 -5.12 1.20 -12.73
N ILE A 24 -4.44 2.35 -12.71
CA ILE A 24 -5.05 3.66 -12.48
C ILE A 24 -6.30 3.93 -13.34
N PRO A 25 -6.37 3.56 -14.62
CA PRO A 25 -7.55 3.80 -15.44
C PRO A 25 -8.83 3.09 -14.96
N ASN A 26 -8.73 2.14 -14.03
CA ASN A 26 -9.88 1.41 -13.47
C ASN A 26 -10.44 2.05 -12.19
N PHE A 27 -9.87 3.17 -11.73
CA PHE A 27 -10.31 3.86 -10.51
C PHE A 27 -10.81 5.27 -10.84
N ASP A 28 -12.00 5.63 -10.36
CA ASP A 28 -12.49 7.02 -10.45
C ASP A 28 -11.63 7.97 -9.60
N ILE A 29 -11.17 7.48 -8.44
CA ILE A 29 -10.33 8.20 -7.48
C ILE A 29 -9.23 7.27 -7.00
N SER A 30 -8.00 7.79 -6.92
CA SER A 30 -6.87 7.11 -6.29
C SER A 30 -6.28 7.94 -5.16
N VAL A 31 -5.90 7.27 -4.07
CA VAL A 31 -5.34 7.92 -2.88
C VAL A 31 -4.01 7.28 -2.53
N TRP A 32 -2.96 8.09 -2.45
CA TRP A 32 -1.65 7.68 -1.91
C TRP A 32 -1.52 8.14 -0.46
N ILE A 33 -1.15 7.22 0.42
CA ILE A 33 -0.83 7.52 1.82
C ILE A 33 0.68 7.79 1.90
N ASP A 34 1.05 9.05 2.03
CA ASP A 34 2.44 9.48 2.14
C ASP A 34 2.95 9.23 3.55
N CYS A 35 3.62 8.09 3.71
CA CYS A 35 4.27 7.64 4.94
C CYS A 35 5.73 7.32 4.63
N PRO A 36 6.70 7.88 5.37
CA PRO A 36 8.10 7.51 5.19
C PRO A 36 8.32 6.00 5.37
N GLN A 37 9.02 5.38 4.43
CA GLN A 37 9.19 3.92 4.40
C GLN A 37 9.82 3.37 5.69
N ALA A 38 10.81 4.07 6.25
CA ALA A 38 11.44 3.66 7.51
C ALA A 38 10.41 3.53 8.65
N ILE A 39 9.47 4.48 8.73
CA ILE A 39 8.38 4.44 9.73
C ILE A 39 7.42 3.30 9.44
N ALA A 40 7.06 3.08 8.17
CA ALA A 40 6.19 1.96 7.78
C ALA A 40 6.82 0.60 8.16
N ILE A 41 8.11 0.40 7.87
CA ILE A 41 8.87 -0.81 8.23
C ILE A 41 8.93 -0.99 9.75
N GLN A 42 9.24 0.07 10.50
CA GLN A 42 9.27 0.02 11.97
C GLN A 42 7.93 -0.42 12.54
N ARG A 43 6.82 0.18 12.08
CA ARG A 43 5.46 -0.17 12.52
C ARG A 43 5.08 -1.60 12.13
N ALA A 44 5.52 -2.06 10.96
CA ALA A 44 5.22 -3.41 10.50
C ALA A 44 5.93 -4.47 11.35
N LYS A 45 7.24 -4.32 11.59
CA LYS A 45 7.99 -5.20 12.50
C LYS A 45 7.41 -5.22 13.91
N ALA A 46 7.00 -4.06 14.43
CA ALA A 46 6.40 -3.96 15.76
C ALA A 46 5.05 -4.70 15.84
N ARG A 47 4.25 -4.63 14.78
CA ARG A 47 2.97 -5.36 14.68
C ARG A 47 3.20 -6.87 14.60
N ASP A 48 4.11 -7.33 13.75
CA ASP A 48 4.39 -8.76 13.55
C ASP A 48 4.91 -9.39 14.84
N ARG A 49 5.84 -8.74 15.54
CA ARG A 49 6.30 -9.19 16.88
C ARG A 49 5.16 -9.25 17.89
N LYS A 50 4.26 -8.25 17.89
CA LYS A 50 3.09 -8.23 18.78
C LYS A 50 2.10 -9.37 18.46
N GLN A 51 2.05 -9.81 17.21
CA GLN A 51 1.21 -10.91 16.75
C GLN A 51 1.86 -12.29 16.98
N GLY A 52 3.13 -12.32 17.42
CA GLY A 52 3.86 -13.56 17.73
C GLY A 52 4.58 -14.17 16.52
N GLU A 53 4.81 -13.39 15.46
CA GLU A 53 5.63 -13.82 14.33
C GLU A 53 7.08 -14.09 14.75
N ASP A 54 7.72 -15.06 14.09
CA ASP A 54 9.12 -15.37 14.34
C ASP A 54 10.07 -14.30 13.78
N GLU A 55 11.30 -14.24 14.31
CA GLU A 55 12.27 -13.22 13.86
C GLU A 55 12.70 -13.42 12.40
N GLN A 56 12.59 -14.64 11.86
CA GLN A 56 12.84 -14.88 10.42
C GLN A 56 11.83 -14.12 9.55
N THR A 57 10.55 -14.14 9.95
CA THR A 57 9.48 -13.40 9.28
C THR A 57 9.66 -11.91 9.47
N VAL A 58 10.03 -11.46 10.68
CA VAL A 58 10.28 -10.03 10.94
C VAL A 58 11.48 -9.50 10.13
N GLU A 59 12.51 -10.32 9.90
CA GLU A 59 13.69 -9.96 9.09
C GLU A 59 13.35 -9.79 7.59
N ARG A 60 12.25 -10.38 7.11
CA ARG A 60 11.78 -10.18 5.73
C ARG A 60 11.44 -8.72 5.42
N TRP A 61 11.12 -7.91 6.43
CA TRP A 61 10.94 -6.48 6.23
C TRP A 61 12.22 -5.76 5.76
N ASP A 62 13.39 -6.22 6.17
CA ASP A 62 14.69 -5.65 5.75
C ASP A 62 15.22 -6.27 4.47
N THR A 63 14.97 -7.56 4.27
CA THR A 63 15.62 -8.36 3.23
C THR A 63 14.77 -8.57 1.97
N ASP A 64 13.45 -8.44 2.06
CA ASP A 64 12.51 -8.77 0.99
C ASP A 64 11.44 -7.69 0.78
N TRP A 65 10.57 -7.49 1.76
CA TRP A 65 9.38 -6.65 1.60
C TRP A 65 9.70 -5.16 1.52
N GLY A 66 10.55 -4.63 2.41
CA GLY A 66 11.00 -3.23 2.36
C GLY A 66 11.70 -2.88 1.03
N PRO A 67 12.70 -3.66 0.59
CA PRO A 67 13.34 -3.45 -0.72
C PRO A 67 12.36 -3.47 -1.90
N LYS A 68 11.42 -4.42 -1.95
CA LYS A 68 10.43 -4.48 -3.04
C LYS A 68 9.42 -3.33 -2.99
N ASP A 69 9.07 -2.85 -1.80
CA ASP A 69 8.22 -1.66 -1.66
C ASP A 69 8.94 -0.40 -2.12
N LYS A 70 10.26 -0.31 -1.88
CA LYS A 70 11.10 0.77 -2.40
C LYS A 70 11.18 0.72 -3.91
N GLU A 71 11.44 -0.45 -4.48
CA GLU A 71 11.50 -0.66 -5.92
C GLU A 71 10.18 -0.24 -6.60
N TYR A 72 9.04 -0.66 -6.04
CA TYR A 72 7.73 -0.24 -6.51
C TYR A 72 7.56 1.29 -6.45
N PHE A 73 7.89 1.92 -5.32
CA PHE A 73 7.76 3.36 -5.16
C PHE A 73 8.62 4.12 -6.18
N ASP A 74 9.89 3.74 -6.32
CA ASP A 74 10.83 4.38 -7.24
C ASP A 74 10.39 4.22 -8.70
N MET A 75 9.86 3.05 -9.07
CA MET A 75 9.43 2.73 -10.43
C MET A 75 8.15 3.46 -10.83
N TYR A 76 7.11 3.43 -9.98
CA TYR A 76 5.78 3.88 -10.36
C TYR A 76 5.41 5.25 -9.81
N ARG A 77 6.15 5.77 -8.83
CA ARG A 77 5.93 7.09 -8.24
C ARG A 77 4.46 7.35 -7.91
N PRO A 78 3.84 6.50 -7.05
CA PRO A 78 2.43 6.65 -6.69
C PRO A 78 2.12 8.03 -6.10
N ASP A 79 3.11 8.69 -5.48
CA ASP A 79 3.06 10.09 -5.01
C ASP A 79 2.88 11.14 -6.11
N LYS A 80 3.03 10.76 -7.39
CA LYS A 80 2.90 11.67 -8.55
C LYS A 80 1.68 11.39 -9.40
N ILE A 81 1.09 10.20 -9.28
CA ILE A 81 0.01 9.74 -10.17
C ILE A 81 -1.32 9.58 -9.44
N ALA A 82 -1.34 9.57 -8.11
CA ALA A 82 -2.58 9.53 -7.34
C ALA A 82 -3.42 10.81 -7.51
N THR A 83 -4.74 10.68 -7.47
CA THR A 83 -5.68 11.82 -7.44
C THR A 83 -5.48 12.66 -6.17
N PHE A 84 -5.30 12.00 -5.03
CA PHE A 84 -5.06 12.65 -3.74
C PHE A 84 -3.87 12.05 -3.01
N ILE A 85 -3.15 12.90 -2.28
CA ILE A 85 -2.06 12.52 -1.40
C ILE A 85 -2.46 12.85 0.03
N TYR A 86 -2.60 11.84 0.87
CA TYR A 86 -2.79 12.02 2.29
C TYR A 86 -1.45 11.94 3.01
N LYS A 87 -1.03 13.04 3.63
CA LYS A 87 0.18 13.08 4.44
C LYS A 87 -0.15 12.66 5.86
N GLY A 88 0.33 11.48 6.26
CA GLY A 88 0.09 10.96 7.60
C GLY A 88 0.71 11.88 8.67
N LEU A 89 0.00 12.09 9.78
CA LEU A 89 0.60 12.66 10.99
C LEU A 89 1.59 11.64 11.59
N LEU A 90 2.76 12.12 11.98
CA LEU A 90 3.74 11.36 12.77
C LEU A 90 3.18 11.18 14.19
N ILE A 91 2.37 10.14 14.38
CA ILE A 91 1.90 9.65 15.69
C ILE A 91 2.49 8.29 16.02
#